data_AF-W4SMN9-F1
#
_entry.id   AF-W4SMN9-F1
#
_cell.length_a   1.000
_cell.length_b   1.000
_cell.length_c   1.000
_cell.angle_alpha   90.00
_cell.angle_beta   90.00
_cell.angle_gamma   90.00
#
_symmetry.space_group_name_H-M   'P 1'
#
loop_
_entity.id
_entity.type
_entity.pdbx_description
1 polymer ?
#
loop_
_entity_poly.entity_id
_entity_poly.type
_entity_poly.pdbx_seq_one_letter_code
_entity_poly.pdbx_strand_id
1 'polypeptide(L)'
;MEIRPCGASLCGTIVKVLRSKPGSAKTDVFNPDPGKRNNPMEGTVILSELADAGDLWKGRIYNPESGKTYNAKLTRGANGSLKVEGCVAFICQGPTWQPAP
;
A
#
# COMPACT_ATOMS: atom_id res chain seq x y z
N MET A 1 0.27 -2.67 8.89
CA MET A 1 1.31 -2.53 7.85
C MET A 1 2.49 -1.77 8.42
N GLU A 2 3.61 -1.72 7.72
CA GLU A 2 4.79 -1.02 8.19
C GLU A 2 5.40 -0.17 7.09
N ILE A 3 5.82 1.06 7.43
CA ILE A 3 6.50 1.98 6.53
C ILE A 3 7.96 2.11 6.98
N ARG A 4 8.90 1.85 6.08
CA ARG A 4 10.34 1.95 6.34
C ARG A 4 11.09 2.57 5.16
N PRO A 5 12.28 3.15 5.40
CA PRO A 5 13.19 3.49 4.32
C PRO A 5 13.54 2.27 3.46
N CYS A 6 13.52 2.47 2.15
CA CYS A 6 13.90 1.49 1.12
C CYS A 6 14.77 2.21 0.08
N GLY A 7 16.07 2.29 0.33
CA GLY A 7 16.97 3.12 -0.46
C GLY A 7 16.71 4.60 -0.21
N ALA A 8 16.45 5.38 -1.27
CA ALA A 8 16.25 6.84 -1.20
C ALA A 8 14.81 7.27 -0.87
N SER A 9 13.86 6.34 -0.80
CA SER A 9 12.43 6.61 -0.56
C SER A 9 11.88 5.79 0.61
N LEU A 10 10.64 6.06 1.01
CA LEU A 10 9.91 5.16 1.91
C LEU A 10 9.15 4.08 1.11
N CYS A 11 9.00 2.91 1.71
CA CYS A 11 8.16 1.82 1.21
C CYS A 11 7.23 1.33 2.31
N GLY A 12 6.08 0.78 1.91
CA GLY A 12 5.10 0.21 2.81
C GLY A 12 4.83 -1.26 2.53
N THR A 13 4.99 -2.09 3.55
CA THR A 13 4.88 -3.55 3.48
C THR A 13 3.69 -4.03 4.30
N ILE A 14 2.95 -5.00 3.77
CA ILE A 14 1.90 -5.70 4.53
C ILE A 14 2.56 -6.60 5.56
N VAL A 15 2.62 -6.18 6.83
CA VAL A 15 3.18 -7.03 7.90
C VAL A 15 2.17 -8.02 8.47
N LYS A 16 0.88 -7.69 8.41
CA LYS A 16 -0.18 -8.53 8.97
C LYS A 16 -1.53 -8.19 8.33
N VAL A 17 -2.30 -9.21 7.95
CA VAL A 17 -3.68 -9.05 7.50
C VAL A 17 -4.63 -9.31 8.68
N LEU A 18 -5.28 -8.26 9.18
CA LEU A 18 -6.16 -8.36 10.35
C LEU A 18 -7.55 -8.93 10.03
N ARG A 19 -8.04 -8.68 8.81
CA ARG A 19 -9.34 -9.13 8.33
C ARG A 19 -9.23 -9.47 6.85
N SER A 20 -9.49 -10.72 6.52
CA SER A 20 -9.65 -11.16 5.13
C SER A 20 -11.14 -11.24 4.83
N LYS A 21 -11.58 -10.71 3.68
CA LYS A 21 -12.96 -10.92 3.22
C LYS A 21 -13.11 -12.38 2.78
N PRO A 22 -14.27 -13.03 2.97
CA PRO A 22 -14.55 -14.32 2.36
C PRO A 22 -14.26 -14.27 0.86
N GLY A 23 -13.51 -15.25 0.34
CA GLY A 23 -13.10 -15.29 -1.07
C GLY A 23 -11.87 -14.44 -1.43
N SER A 24 -11.24 -13.74 -0.47
CA SER A 24 -9.98 -13.04 -0.73
C SER A 24 -8.86 -14.04 -1.03
N ALA A 25 -8.02 -13.72 -2.02
CA ALA A 25 -6.82 -14.50 -2.31
C ALA A 25 -5.87 -14.48 -1.11
N LYS A 26 -5.29 -15.65 -0.79
CA LYS A 26 -4.29 -15.79 0.29
C LYS A 26 -2.87 -15.39 -0.17
N THR A 27 -2.64 -15.46 -1.47
CA THR A 27 -1.39 -15.12 -2.14
C THR A 27 -1.65 -14.06 -3.20
N ASP A 28 -0.60 -13.41 -3.68
CA ASP A 28 -0.65 -12.33 -4.66
C ASP A 28 -0.99 -12.81 -6.09
N VAL A 29 -2.07 -13.58 -6.24
CA VAL A 29 -2.45 -14.33 -7.45
C VAL A 29 -2.59 -13.45 -8.69
N PHE A 30 -2.93 -12.17 -8.52
CA PHE A 30 -3.09 -11.21 -9.60
C PHE A 30 -1.80 -10.45 -9.94
N ASN A 31 -0.67 -10.79 -9.32
CA ASN A 31 0.59 -10.12 -9.61
C ASN A 31 0.94 -10.23 -11.11
N PRO A 32 1.29 -9.13 -11.78
CA PRO A 32 1.72 -9.15 -13.17
C PRO A 32 2.97 -10.03 -13.37
N ASP A 33 3.85 -10.10 -12.37
CA ASP A 33 4.98 -11.02 -12.32
C ASP A 33 4.52 -12.42 -11.87
N PRO A 34 4.56 -13.44 -12.77
CA PRO A 34 4.14 -14.80 -12.44
C PRO A 34 4.93 -15.40 -11.26
N GLY A 35 6.19 -15.02 -11.09
CA GLY A 35 7.05 -15.51 -10.01
C GLY A 35 6.59 -15.05 -8.62
N LYS A 36 5.77 -13.99 -8.55
CA LYS A 36 5.25 -13.46 -7.29
C LYS A 36 3.84 -13.94 -6.94
N ARG A 37 3.15 -14.64 -7.85
CA ARG A 37 1.73 -15.03 -7.66
C ARG A 37 1.47 -15.98 -6.51
N ASN A 38 2.49 -16.73 -6.10
CA ASN A 38 2.44 -17.64 -4.97
C ASN A 38 2.96 -17.00 -3.66
N ASN A 39 3.41 -15.75 -3.70
CA ASN A 39 3.88 -15.07 -2.50
C ASN A 39 2.69 -14.81 -1.55
N PRO A 40 2.85 -15.03 -0.24
CA PRO A 40 1.86 -14.60 0.73
C PRO A 40 1.57 -13.10 0.61
N MET A 41 0.33 -12.70 0.92
CA MET A 41 -0.01 -11.27 0.97
C MET A 41 0.85 -10.54 2.02
N GLU A 42 1.11 -11.19 3.15
CA GLU A 42 2.06 -10.69 4.15
C GLU A 42 3.49 -10.76 3.62
N GLY A 43 4.26 -9.68 3.80
CA GLY A 43 5.56 -9.46 3.20
C GLY A 43 5.50 -8.74 1.84
N THR A 44 4.33 -8.60 1.22
CA THR A 44 4.18 -7.87 -0.04
C THR A 44 4.34 -6.37 0.18
N VAL A 45 5.26 -5.76 -0.58
CA VAL A 45 5.42 -4.31 -0.65
C VAL A 45 4.32 -3.74 -1.54
N ILE A 46 3.43 -2.95 -0.96
CA ILE A 46 2.31 -2.34 -1.68
C ILE A 46 2.45 -0.83 -1.86
N LEU A 47 3.36 -0.19 -1.13
CA LEU A 47 3.70 1.21 -1.32
C LEU A 47 5.18 1.33 -1.68
N SER A 48 5.49 2.08 -2.72
CA SER A 48 6.87 2.31 -3.17
C SER A 48 7.09 3.75 -3.61
N GLU A 49 8.36 4.15 -3.69
CA GLU A 49 8.77 5.47 -4.18
C GLU A 49 8.11 6.62 -3.42
N LEU A 50 7.79 6.41 -2.14
CA LEU A 50 7.20 7.45 -1.32
C LEU A 50 8.25 8.52 -1.03
N ALA A 51 8.09 9.66 -1.68
CA ALA A 51 8.86 10.87 -1.48
C ALA A 51 8.04 11.87 -0.66
N ASP A 52 8.71 12.53 0.27
CA ASP A 52 8.13 13.62 1.04
C ASP A 52 7.87 14.82 0.11
N ALA A 53 6.66 15.36 0.17
CA ALA A 53 6.22 16.52 -0.60
C ALA A 53 5.71 17.65 0.33
N GLY A 54 6.16 17.68 1.58
CA GLY A 54 5.76 18.66 2.60
C GLY A 54 4.60 18.12 3.43
N ASP A 55 3.37 18.41 3.03
CA ASP A 55 2.17 18.03 3.80
C ASP A 55 1.74 16.57 3.59
N LEU A 56 2.33 15.89 2.60
CA LEU A 56 1.98 14.53 2.21
C LEU A 56 3.17 13.82 1.56
N TRP A 57 3.10 12.49 1.48
CA TRP A 57 4.00 11.70 0.63
C TRP A 57 3.32 11.34 -0.69
N LYS A 58 4.10 11.36 -1.78
CA LYS A 58 3.68 10.89 -3.10
C LYS A 58 4.54 9.71 -3.51
N GLY A 59 3.94 8.73 -4.18
CA GLY A 59 4.66 7.58 -4.71
C GLY A 59 3.74 6.70 -5.52
N ARG A 60 3.87 5.38 -5.34
CA ARG A 60 3.07 4.37 -6.02
C ARG A 60 2.40 3.42 -5.04
N ILE A 61 1.18 2.98 -5.37
CA ILE A 61 0.43 1.98 -4.61
C ILE A 61 0.02 0.81 -5.50
N TYR A 62 0.47 -0.39 -5.16
CA TYR A 62 0.05 -1.63 -5.78
C TYR A 62 -1.20 -2.18 -5.07
N ASN A 63 -2.20 -2.60 -5.85
CA ASN A 63 -3.38 -3.29 -5.35
C ASN A 63 -3.33 -4.78 -5.71
N PRO A 64 -3.00 -5.67 -4.74
CA PRO A 64 -2.95 -7.12 -4.93
C PRO A 64 -4.27 -7.75 -5.37
N GLU A 65 -5.42 -7.11 -5.08
CA GLU A 65 -6.74 -7.63 -5.51
C GLU A 65 -6.98 -7.44 -7.02
N SER A 66 -6.23 -6.55 -7.68
CA SER A 66 -6.41 -6.24 -9.11
C SER A 66 -5.14 -6.40 -9.96
N GLY A 67 -3.96 -6.58 -9.33
CA GLY A 67 -2.68 -6.62 -10.03
C GLY A 67 -2.20 -5.26 -10.57
N LYS A 68 -2.90 -4.17 -10.23
CA LYS A 68 -2.65 -2.83 -10.80
C LYS A 68 -1.91 -1.93 -9.82
N THR A 69 -1.13 -1.00 -10.37
CA THR A 69 -0.43 0.03 -9.60
C THR A 69 -0.93 1.42 -9.98
N TYR A 70 -1.16 2.26 -8.97
CA TYR A 70 -1.69 3.61 -9.09
C TYR A 70 -0.72 4.63 -8.49
N ASN A 71 -0.96 5.92 -8.76
CA ASN A 71 -0.28 6.98 -8.02
C ASN A 71 -0.76 6.96 -6.58
N ALA A 72 0.16 7.03 -5.62
CA ALA A 72 -0.16 7.08 -4.21
C ALA A 72 -0.10 8.51 -3.67
N LYS A 73 -1.05 8.85 -2.80
CA LYS A 73 -0.96 10.01 -1.91
C LYS A 73 -1.19 9.55 -0.48
N LEU A 74 -0.28 9.93 0.41
CA LEU A 74 -0.34 9.59 1.82
C LEU A 74 -0.34 10.85 2.66
N THR A 75 -1.33 10.99 3.53
CA THR A 75 -1.42 12.13 4.45
C THR A 75 -1.48 11.64 5.89
N ARG A 76 -0.62 12.19 6.74
CA ARG A 76 -0.61 11.89 8.17
C ARG A 76 -1.69 12.69 8.88
N GLY A 77 -2.58 12.00 9.58
CA GLY A 77 -3.55 12.60 10.48
C GLY A 77 -2.90 13.03 11.80
N ALA A 78 -3.52 13.99 12.49
CA ALA A 78 -3.04 14.51 13.76
C ALA A 78 -2.93 13.44 14.87
N ASN A 79 -3.80 12.43 14.83
CA ASN A 79 -3.82 11.29 15.75
C ASN A 79 -2.85 10.15 15.37
N GLY A 80 -1.95 10.37 14.40
CA GLY A 80 -1.06 9.33 13.89
C GLY A 80 -1.72 8.34 12.92
N SER A 81 -2.99 8.55 12.55
CA SER A 81 -3.60 7.83 11.43
C SER A 81 -2.94 8.22 10.10
N LEU A 82 -3.12 7.37 9.10
CA LEU A 82 -2.55 7.58 7.78
C LEU A 82 -3.64 7.39 6.73
N LYS A 83 -4.00 8.46 6.03
CA LYS A 83 -4.87 8.38 4.86
C LYS A 83 -4.04 7.91 3.68
N VAL A 84 -4.41 6.80 3.06
CA VAL A 84 -3.67 6.18 1.95
C VAL A 84 -4.57 6.06 0.74
N GLU A 85 -4.24 6.80 -0.32
CA GLU A 85 -5.11 6.93 -1.49
C GLU A 85 -4.38 6.49 -2.76
N GLY A 86 -5.07 5.67 -3.55
CA GLY A 86 -4.72 5.41 -4.94
C GLY A 86 -5.43 6.41 -5.84
N CYS A 87 -4.70 7.02 -6.76
CA CYS A 87 -5.21 8.03 -7.68
C CYS A 87 -5.14 7.56 -9.14
N VAL A 88 -6.24 7.76 -9.87
CA VAL A 88 -6.32 7.64 -11.33
C VAL A 88 -6.69 9.02 -11.87
N ALA A 89 -5.79 9.62 -12.65
CA ALA A 89 -5.89 11.01 -13.07
C ALA A 89 -6.13 11.95 -11.87
N PHE A 90 -7.30 12.59 -11.80
CA PHE A 90 -7.67 13.54 -10.74
C PHE A 90 -8.49 12.91 -9.59
N ILE A 91 -8.93 11.65 -9.73
CA ILE A 91 -9.74 10.96 -8.72
C ILE A 91 -8.82 10.17 -7.81
N CYS A 92 -8.91 10.41 -6.51
CA CYS A 92 -8.18 9.67 -5.47
C CYS A 92 -9.17 9.01 -4.52
N GLN A 93 -8.95 7.75 -4.20
CA GLN A 93 -9.75 7.00 -3.25
C GLN A 93 -8.88 6.05 -2.44
N GLY A 94 -9.25 5.84 -1.19
CA GLY A 94 -8.61 4.84 -0.36
C GLY A 94 -8.97 4.96 1.13
N PRO A 95 -8.50 4.01 1.94
CA PRO A 95 -8.80 3.95 3.35
C PRO A 95 -7.94 4.91 4.19
N THR A 96 -8.43 5.21 5.39
CA THR A 96 -7.58 5.71 6.49
C THR A 96 -7.17 4.54 7.36
N TRP A 97 -5.87 4.30 7.46
CA TRP A 97 -5.29 3.32 8.37
C TRP A 97 -5.05 3.92 9.73
N GLN A 98 -5.41 3.15 10.76
CA GLN A 98 -5.11 3.50 12.14
C GLN A 98 -3.70 3.02 12.49
N PRO A 99 -3.00 3.72 13.40
CA PRO A 99 -1.75 3.22 13.94
C PRO A 99 -1.97 1.82 14.54
N ALA A 100 -0.95 0.97 14.45
CA ALA A 100 -0.96 -0.29 15.17
C ALA A 100 -1.01 -0.01 16.69
N PRO A 101 -1.71 -0.85 17.48
CA PRO A 101 -1.68 -0.74 18.93
C PRO A 101 -0.29 -1.03 19.51
#